data_AF-A0A5J6LII6-F1
#
_entry.id   AF-A0A5J6LII6-F1
#
_cell.length_a   1.000
_cell.length_b   1.000
_cell.length_c   1.000
_cell.angle_alpha   90.00
_cell.angle_beta   90.00
_cell.angle_gamma   90.00
#
_symmetry.space_group_name_H-M   'P 1'
#
loop_
_entity.id
_entity.type
_entity.pdbx_description
1 polymer ?
#
loop_
_entity_poly.entity_id
_entity_poly.type
_entity_poly.pdbx_seq_one_letter_code
_entity_poly.pdbx_strand_id
1 'polypeptide(L)'
;MANADEFKTYCIGRLLIDIPVSFELVNQSGWAYVSEFERLGPGGHEEAERIWRERVNALKAGSFIQNGTPQVYRESEFLNNKFFVSRHGDFSAMGVDLSHIWEEDVYFSSQGYVFRANDAMNESNYLQRRQELLMVANATRPREPDEIPRGEGSCVAGAFIALPPEGEVQGATFRLPNEDPIGVRISFSLRKPGERELDLEAAESNLGSGITIAGLPGRYGKDYGREIFYMASVGQQTTDQQFGLSLDVRYFDRRRSFGVEPFTREKADQIWDRLVDSARIRR
;
A
#
# COMPACT_ATOMS: atom_id res chain seq x y z
N MET A 1 14.75 20.48 18.65
CA MET A 1 13.43 20.02 19.13
C MET A 1 12.54 19.95 17.91
N ALA A 2 12.06 18.76 17.53
CA ALA A 2 11.20 18.63 16.36
C ALA A 2 9.87 19.36 16.62
N ASN A 3 9.49 20.26 15.73
CA ASN A 3 8.31 21.09 15.88
C ASN A 3 7.06 20.24 15.57
N ALA A 4 6.48 19.64 16.60
CA ALA A 4 5.34 18.74 16.46
C ALA A 4 4.02 19.44 16.07
N ASP A 5 4.05 20.77 15.98
CA ASP A 5 2.90 21.59 15.61
C ASP A 5 2.77 21.77 14.08
N GLU A 6 3.80 21.36 13.33
CA GLU A 6 3.81 21.40 11.87
C GLU A 6 3.41 20.05 11.29
N PHE A 7 2.53 20.07 10.29
CA PHE A 7 2.01 18.88 9.63
C PHE A 7 2.23 18.94 8.13
N LYS A 8 2.37 17.77 7.52
CA LYS A 8 2.50 17.59 6.09
C LYS A 8 1.45 16.61 5.59
N THR A 9 0.80 16.93 4.47
CA THR A 9 -0.17 16.03 3.84
C THR A 9 0.56 14.93 3.08
N TYR A 10 0.13 13.69 3.28
CA TYR A 10 0.60 12.50 2.54
C TYR A 10 -0.54 11.90 1.73
N CYS A 11 -0.17 11.27 0.60
CA CYS A 11 -1.09 10.53 -0.26
C CYS A 11 -0.84 9.02 -0.13
N ILE A 12 -1.82 8.29 0.42
CA ILE A 12 -1.77 6.83 0.64
C ILE A 12 -2.94 6.18 -0.12
N GLY A 13 -2.66 5.55 -1.25
CA GLY A 13 -3.69 5.15 -2.20
C GLY A 13 -4.48 6.35 -2.70
N ARG A 14 -5.78 6.36 -2.41
CA ARG A 14 -6.68 7.49 -2.66
C ARG A 14 -7.00 8.30 -1.40
N LEU A 15 -6.31 8.09 -0.28
CA LEU A 15 -6.45 8.87 0.94
C LEU A 15 -5.43 10.02 0.99
N LEU A 16 -5.87 11.22 1.39
CA LEU A 16 -5.02 12.30 1.87
C LEU A 16 -5.15 12.42 3.38
N ILE A 17 -4.04 12.54 4.10
CA ILE A 17 -4.01 12.70 5.55
C ILE A 17 -2.80 13.53 5.99
N ASP A 18 -2.97 14.38 7.00
CA ASP A 18 -1.88 15.20 7.54
C ASP A 18 -1.15 14.46 8.65
N ILE A 19 0.18 14.33 8.53
CA ILE A 19 1.06 13.68 9.50
C ILE A 19 2.02 14.72 10.09
N PRO A 20 2.34 14.70 11.40
CA PRO A 20 3.35 15.58 11.97
C PRO A 20 4.68 15.47 11.21
N VAL A 21 5.34 16.60 10.92
CA VAL A 21 6.64 16.62 10.21
C VAL A 21 7.75 15.92 10.97
N SER A 22 7.57 15.73 12.28
CA SER A 22 8.48 14.98 13.13
C SER A 22 8.45 13.48 12.84
N PHE A 23 7.44 12.95 12.16
CA PHE A 23 7.32 11.52 11.88
C PHE A 23 7.80 11.23 10.46
N GLU A 24 8.57 10.16 10.31
CA GLU A 24 9.07 9.67 9.03
C GLU A 24 8.22 8.50 8.53
N LEU A 25 7.94 8.48 7.22
CA LEU A 25 7.32 7.34 6.57
C LEU A 25 8.30 6.17 6.58
N VAL A 26 8.04 5.14 7.39
CA VAL A 26 8.90 3.95 7.50
C VAL A 26 8.47 2.82 6.58
N ASN A 27 7.18 2.76 6.22
CA ASN A 27 6.65 1.74 5.33
C ASN A 27 5.40 2.26 4.62
N GLN A 28 5.31 2.01 3.32
CA GLN A 28 4.09 2.09 2.54
C GLN A 28 3.96 0.80 1.74
N SER A 29 2.85 0.09 1.90
CA SER A 29 2.66 -1.24 1.32
C SER A 29 1.21 -1.45 0.96
N GLY A 30 0.94 -2.42 0.08
CA GLY A 30 -0.40 -2.77 -0.33
C GLY A 30 -0.46 -3.06 -1.81
N TRP A 31 -1.67 -3.15 -2.34
CA TRP A 31 -1.94 -3.46 -3.73
C TRP A 31 -2.92 -2.45 -4.31
N ALA A 32 -2.74 -2.15 -5.59
CA ALA A 32 -3.64 -1.34 -6.40
C ALA A 32 -3.50 -1.85 -7.83
N TYR A 33 -4.59 -2.34 -8.43
CA TYR A 33 -4.65 -2.98 -9.75
C TYR A 33 -3.88 -4.31 -9.90
N VAL A 34 -2.72 -4.43 -9.24
CA VAL A 34 -1.78 -5.56 -9.31
C VAL A 34 -1.44 -6.03 -7.90
N SER A 35 -1.03 -7.29 -7.75
CA SER A 35 -0.75 -7.92 -6.45
C SER A 35 0.47 -7.31 -5.75
N GLU A 36 1.54 -6.99 -6.49
CA GLU A 36 2.71 -6.29 -5.92
C GLU A 36 3.18 -5.18 -6.86
N PHE A 37 3.74 -4.12 -6.25
CA PHE A 37 4.33 -3.00 -6.97
C PHE A 37 5.58 -2.48 -6.23
N GLU A 38 6.65 -2.20 -6.97
CA GLU A 38 7.92 -1.76 -6.40
C GLU A 38 8.63 -0.76 -7.32
N ARG A 39 9.23 0.28 -6.73
CA ARG A 39 10.22 1.15 -7.38
C ARG A 39 11.61 0.58 -7.13
N LEU A 40 12.27 0.11 -8.17
CA LEU A 40 13.56 -0.58 -8.09
C LEU A 40 14.75 0.38 -8.02
N GLY A 41 14.58 1.62 -8.45
CA GLY A 41 15.63 2.64 -8.39
C GLY A 41 15.64 3.57 -9.60
N PRO A 42 16.60 4.51 -9.67
CA PRO A 42 16.81 5.33 -10.86
C PRO A 42 17.26 4.46 -12.04
N GLY A 43 16.78 4.77 -13.23
CA GLY A 43 17.15 4.05 -14.44
C GLY A 43 16.19 4.25 -15.61
N GLY A 44 16.68 3.95 -16.81
CA GLY A 44 15.92 3.99 -18.04
C GLY A 44 15.51 2.59 -18.52
N HIS A 45 15.19 2.51 -19.81
CA HIS A 45 14.83 1.26 -20.47
C HIS A 45 15.92 0.18 -20.37
N GLU A 46 17.18 0.54 -20.58
CA GLU A 46 18.32 -0.38 -20.50
C GLU A 46 18.51 -0.95 -19.08
N GLU A 47 18.23 -0.15 -18.06
CA GLU A 47 18.31 -0.60 -16.66
C GLU A 47 17.16 -1.55 -16.31
N ALA A 48 15.95 -1.27 -16.80
CA ALA A 48 14.84 -2.22 -16.70
C ALA A 48 15.15 -3.55 -17.41
N GLU A 49 15.78 -3.50 -18.59
CA GLU A 49 16.22 -4.68 -19.32
C GLU A 49 17.28 -5.46 -18.53
N ARG A 50 18.29 -4.77 -17.98
CA ARG A 50 19.36 -5.38 -17.19
C ARG A 50 18.79 -6.16 -16.01
N ILE A 51 17.91 -5.52 -15.22
CA ILE A 51 17.29 -6.16 -14.04
C ILE A 51 16.42 -7.35 -14.46
N TRP A 52 15.64 -7.21 -15.54
CA TRP A 52 14.85 -8.32 -16.08
C TRP A 52 15.74 -9.49 -16.53
N ARG A 53 16.84 -9.23 -17.25
CA ARG A 53 17.80 -10.27 -17.67
C ARG A 53 18.42 -10.98 -16.47
N GLU A 54 18.79 -10.24 -15.42
CA GLU A 54 19.29 -10.82 -14.18
C GLU A 54 18.26 -11.74 -13.53
N ARG A 55 16.99 -11.32 -13.47
CA ARG A 55 15.89 -12.15 -12.96
C ARG A 55 15.71 -13.43 -13.81
N VAL A 56 15.66 -13.30 -15.13
CA VAL A 56 15.51 -14.43 -16.06
C VAL A 56 16.67 -15.43 -15.91
N ASN A 57 17.90 -14.93 -15.81
CA ASN A 57 19.08 -15.78 -15.63
C ASN A 57 19.07 -16.49 -14.28
N ALA A 58 18.71 -15.80 -13.20
CA ALA A 58 18.58 -16.42 -11.87
C ALA A 58 17.50 -17.51 -11.84
N LEU A 59 16.35 -17.26 -12.48
CA LEU A 59 15.28 -18.24 -12.61
C LEU A 59 15.72 -19.47 -13.43
N LYS A 60 16.37 -19.27 -14.58
CA LYS A 60 16.88 -20.38 -15.41
C LYS A 60 17.99 -21.17 -14.73
N ALA A 61 18.78 -20.54 -13.87
CA ALA A 61 19.79 -21.19 -13.05
C ALA A 61 19.23 -21.89 -11.79
N GLY A 62 17.93 -21.75 -11.50
CA GLY A 62 17.31 -22.28 -10.28
C GLY A 62 17.80 -21.62 -9.00
N SER A 63 18.37 -20.40 -9.08
CA SER A 63 18.95 -19.69 -7.93
C SER A 63 18.01 -18.63 -7.33
N PHE A 64 16.84 -18.42 -7.91
CA PHE A 64 15.86 -17.47 -7.41
C PHE A 64 14.92 -18.12 -6.38
N ILE A 65 14.90 -17.56 -5.16
CA ILE A 65 14.06 -18.00 -4.05
C ILE A 65 13.22 -16.80 -3.60
N GLN A 66 11.91 -17.01 -3.44
CA GLN A 66 10.96 -15.99 -2.97
C GLN A 66 10.25 -16.53 -1.73
N ASN A 67 10.34 -15.81 -0.61
CA ASN A 67 9.73 -16.21 0.68
C ASN A 67 10.09 -17.65 1.13
N GLY A 68 11.32 -18.09 0.84
CA GLY A 68 11.78 -19.44 1.16
C GLY A 68 11.40 -20.52 0.15
N THR A 69 10.63 -20.19 -0.89
CA THR A 69 10.21 -21.13 -1.95
C THR A 69 11.06 -20.91 -3.20
N PRO A 70 11.76 -21.95 -3.71
CA PRO A 70 12.44 -21.89 -5.00
C PRO A 70 11.44 -21.58 -6.12
N GLN A 71 11.86 -20.83 -7.12
CA GLN A 71 10.99 -20.41 -8.21
C GLN A 71 11.44 -21.04 -9.52
N VAL A 72 10.48 -21.58 -10.27
CA VAL A 72 10.70 -22.23 -11.56
C VAL A 72 10.42 -21.23 -12.68
N TYR A 73 11.38 -21.07 -13.58
CA TYR A 73 11.21 -20.30 -14.83
C TYR A 73 10.10 -20.93 -15.69
N ARG A 74 9.17 -20.11 -16.19
CA ARG A 74 8.17 -20.53 -17.18
C ARG A 74 8.51 -19.95 -18.55
N GLU A 75 8.48 -18.64 -18.67
CA GLU A 75 8.70 -17.92 -19.93
C GLU A 75 9.16 -16.48 -19.66
N SER A 76 9.63 -15.82 -20.71
CA SER A 76 9.96 -14.41 -20.67
C SER A 76 9.73 -13.80 -22.05
N GLU A 77 9.29 -12.55 -22.07
CA GLU A 77 8.88 -11.87 -23.30
C GLU A 77 9.23 -10.39 -23.24
N PHE A 78 9.47 -9.80 -24.41
CA PHE A 78 9.53 -8.36 -24.58
C PHE A 78 8.35 -7.88 -25.41
N LEU A 79 7.49 -7.03 -24.82
CA LEU A 79 6.26 -6.56 -25.46
C LEU A 79 6.03 -5.09 -25.10
N ASN A 80 5.67 -4.25 -26.09
CA ASN A 80 5.33 -2.83 -25.89
C ASN A 80 6.36 -2.04 -25.07
N ASN A 81 7.65 -2.31 -25.28
CA ASN A 81 8.74 -1.67 -24.54
C ASN A 81 8.75 -2.01 -23.03
N LYS A 82 8.27 -3.20 -22.68
CA LYS A 82 8.16 -3.75 -21.32
C LYS A 82 8.73 -5.17 -21.30
N PHE A 83 9.32 -5.55 -20.19
CA PHE A 83 9.97 -6.86 -20.06
C PHE A 83 9.20 -7.75 -19.09
N PHE A 84 8.70 -8.87 -19.59
CA PHE A 84 7.87 -9.81 -18.85
C PHE A 84 8.67 -11.06 -18.48
N VAL A 85 8.44 -11.60 -17.29
CA VAL A 85 8.92 -12.92 -16.89
C VAL A 85 7.90 -13.62 -16.00
N SER A 86 7.56 -14.83 -16.40
CA SER A 86 6.61 -15.70 -15.70
C SER A 86 7.36 -16.78 -14.93
N ARG A 87 6.90 -17.05 -13.70
CA ARG A 87 7.48 -18.04 -12.79
C ARG A 87 6.42 -18.65 -11.89
N HIS A 88 6.68 -19.82 -11.32
CA HIS A 88 5.81 -20.38 -10.28
C HIS A 88 6.66 -20.96 -9.15
N GLY A 89 6.08 -21.08 -7.96
CA GLY A 89 6.75 -21.69 -6.82
C GLY A 89 6.94 -23.19 -7.02
N ASP A 90 8.13 -23.70 -6.70
CA ASP A 90 8.44 -25.11 -6.65
C ASP A 90 8.02 -25.69 -5.29
N PHE A 91 6.92 -26.43 -5.28
CA PHE A 91 6.42 -27.17 -4.12
C PHE A 91 6.58 -28.69 -4.28
N SER A 92 7.42 -29.14 -5.22
CA SER A 92 7.66 -30.57 -5.49
C SER A 92 8.17 -31.33 -4.26
N ALA A 93 8.97 -30.68 -3.41
CA ALA A 93 9.44 -31.24 -2.13
C ALA A 93 8.30 -31.55 -1.15
N MET A 94 7.13 -30.91 -1.31
CA MET A 94 5.91 -31.17 -0.54
C MET A 94 4.94 -32.11 -1.27
N GLY A 95 5.29 -32.59 -2.47
CA GLY A 95 4.41 -33.41 -3.31
C GLY A 95 3.22 -32.64 -3.90
N VAL A 96 3.33 -31.31 -4.01
CA VAL A 96 2.26 -30.43 -4.48
C VAL A 96 2.67 -29.79 -5.81
N ASP A 97 1.79 -29.90 -6.82
CA ASP A 97 1.96 -29.24 -8.12
C ASP A 97 1.01 -28.03 -8.23
N LEU A 98 1.58 -26.83 -8.22
CA LEU A 98 0.87 -25.56 -8.43
C LEU A 98 1.28 -24.88 -9.73
N SER A 99 1.84 -25.60 -10.71
CA SER A 99 2.30 -25.01 -11.99
C SER A 99 1.19 -24.36 -12.83
N HIS A 100 -0.08 -24.66 -12.53
CA HIS A 100 -1.26 -24.02 -13.12
C HIS A 100 -1.55 -22.61 -12.57
N ILE A 101 -0.90 -22.23 -11.46
CA ILE A 101 -0.90 -20.87 -10.90
C ILE A 101 0.53 -20.35 -11.01
N TRP A 102 0.72 -19.19 -11.62
CA TRP A 102 2.04 -18.59 -11.77
C TRP A 102 1.99 -17.10 -11.48
N GLU A 103 3.14 -16.52 -11.25
CA GLU A 103 3.35 -15.08 -11.10
C GLU A 103 3.98 -14.53 -12.38
N GLU A 104 3.51 -13.39 -12.85
CA GLU A 104 4.13 -12.66 -13.96
C GLU A 104 4.64 -11.30 -13.45
N ASP A 105 5.95 -11.06 -13.59
CA ASP A 105 6.54 -9.75 -13.36
C ASP A 105 6.56 -8.97 -14.68
N VAL A 106 6.24 -7.67 -14.62
CA VAL A 106 6.56 -6.69 -15.65
C VAL A 106 7.59 -5.69 -15.12
N TYR A 107 8.70 -5.55 -15.83
CA TYR A 107 9.73 -4.56 -15.59
C TYR A 107 9.62 -3.44 -16.62
N PHE A 108 9.66 -2.20 -16.14
CA PHE A 108 9.49 -1.03 -16.99
C PHE A 108 10.14 0.21 -16.40
N SER A 109 10.40 1.20 -17.25
CA SER A 109 10.86 2.51 -16.82
C SER A 109 9.84 3.59 -17.11
N SER A 110 9.80 4.60 -16.24
CA SER A 110 9.01 5.81 -16.40
C SER A 110 9.76 6.99 -15.76
N GLN A 111 9.94 8.05 -16.53
CA GLN A 111 10.58 9.32 -16.09
C GLN A 111 11.89 9.13 -15.30
N GLY A 112 12.78 8.25 -15.79
CA GLY A 112 14.10 8.03 -15.19
C GLY A 112 14.12 7.11 -13.96
N TYR A 113 13.04 6.38 -13.69
CA TYR A 113 12.99 5.34 -12.67
C TYR A 113 12.52 4.01 -13.25
N VAL A 114 12.99 2.92 -12.65
CA VAL A 114 12.59 1.54 -12.97
C VAL A 114 11.62 1.02 -11.92
N PHE A 115 10.62 0.28 -12.39
CA PHE A 115 9.56 -0.31 -11.59
C PHE A 115 9.38 -1.79 -11.92
N ARG A 116 8.87 -2.53 -10.94
CA ARG A 116 8.31 -3.88 -11.09
C ARG A 116 6.84 -3.82 -10.67
N ALA A 117 5.97 -4.35 -11.51
CA ALA A 117 4.62 -4.75 -11.10
C ALA A 117 4.48 -6.27 -11.27
N ASN A 118 3.68 -6.89 -10.41
CA ASN A 118 3.50 -8.34 -10.40
C ASN A 118 2.04 -8.69 -10.17
N ASP A 119 1.56 -9.74 -10.85
CA ASP A 119 0.28 -10.34 -10.52
C ASP A 119 0.31 -11.87 -10.60
N ALA A 120 -0.63 -12.48 -9.88
CA ALA A 120 -0.89 -13.90 -9.90
C ALA A 120 -1.86 -14.25 -11.05
N MET A 121 -1.49 -15.29 -11.79
CA MET A 121 -2.08 -15.72 -13.04
C MET A 121 -2.57 -17.15 -12.92
N ASN A 122 -3.63 -17.45 -13.65
CA ASN A 122 -4.05 -18.81 -13.96
C ASN A 122 -4.67 -18.86 -15.37
N GLU A 123 -5.04 -20.05 -15.83
CA GLU A 123 -5.58 -20.23 -17.19
C GLU A 123 -6.86 -19.42 -17.45
N SER A 124 -7.66 -19.13 -16.43
CA SER A 124 -8.93 -18.43 -16.62
C SER A 124 -8.81 -16.90 -16.66
N ASN A 125 -7.72 -16.34 -16.12
CA ASN A 125 -7.59 -14.88 -15.96
C ASN A 125 -6.33 -14.27 -16.60
N TYR A 126 -5.38 -15.06 -17.11
CA TYR A 126 -4.06 -14.54 -17.51
C TYR A 126 -4.12 -13.39 -18.54
N LEU A 127 -5.04 -13.44 -19.52
CA LEU A 127 -5.18 -12.36 -20.51
C LEU A 127 -5.62 -11.04 -19.87
N GLN A 128 -6.59 -11.10 -18.95
CA GLN A 128 -7.08 -9.92 -18.24
C GLN A 128 -5.97 -9.35 -17.36
N ARG A 129 -5.33 -10.20 -16.56
CA ARG A 129 -4.29 -9.82 -15.60
C ARG A 129 -3.05 -9.24 -16.29
N ARG A 130 -2.67 -9.80 -17.44
CA ARG A 130 -1.59 -9.25 -18.25
C ARG A 130 -1.94 -7.88 -18.85
N GLN A 131 -3.19 -7.68 -19.25
CA GLN A 131 -3.67 -6.36 -19.66
C GLN A 131 -3.64 -5.36 -18.48
N GLU A 132 -3.99 -5.78 -17.27
CA GLU A 132 -3.87 -4.96 -16.05
C GLU A 132 -2.41 -4.56 -15.77
N LEU A 133 -1.46 -5.50 -15.87
CA LEU A 133 -0.02 -5.19 -15.78
C LEU A 133 0.43 -4.15 -16.82
N LEU A 134 -0.01 -4.28 -18.08
CA LEU A 134 0.30 -3.31 -19.12
C LEU A 134 -0.31 -1.93 -18.85
N MET A 135 -1.56 -1.88 -18.37
CA MET A 135 -2.22 -0.61 -18.02
C MET A 135 -1.47 0.09 -16.88
N VAL A 136 -1.12 -0.65 -15.81
CA VAL A 136 -0.32 -0.11 -14.70
C VAL A 136 1.02 0.41 -15.20
N ALA A 137 1.75 -0.38 -15.99
CA ALA A 137 3.06 -0.01 -16.49
C ALA A 137 3.03 1.26 -17.37
N ASN A 138 1.93 1.52 -18.07
CA ASN A 138 1.76 2.70 -18.91
C ASN A 138 1.24 3.93 -18.14
N ALA A 139 0.49 3.72 -17.05
CA ALA A 139 -0.09 4.80 -16.24
C ALA A 139 0.78 5.21 -15.04
N THR A 140 1.90 4.53 -14.83
CA THR A 140 2.81 4.76 -13.70
C THR A 140 3.77 5.90 -13.97
N ARG A 141 3.91 6.79 -12.99
CA ARG A 141 5.01 7.77 -12.91
C ARG A 141 5.64 7.76 -11.52
N PRO A 142 6.93 8.09 -11.39
CA PRO A 142 7.54 8.31 -10.08
C PRO A 142 6.83 9.44 -9.34
N ARG A 143 6.90 9.38 -8.01
CA ARG A 143 6.56 10.49 -7.12
C ARG A 143 7.44 10.46 -5.88
N GLU A 144 7.61 11.61 -5.25
CA GLU A 144 8.12 11.67 -3.89
C GLU A 144 7.00 11.35 -2.88
N PRO A 145 7.32 10.82 -1.68
CA PRO A 145 6.31 10.36 -0.72
C PRO A 145 5.28 11.43 -0.32
N ASP A 146 5.70 12.68 -0.30
CA ASP A 146 4.92 13.87 0.06
C ASP A 146 4.33 14.63 -1.14
N GLU A 147 4.67 14.21 -2.37
CA GLU A 147 4.02 14.76 -3.55
C GLU A 147 2.54 14.37 -3.54
N ILE A 148 1.65 15.35 -3.75
CA ILE A 148 0.22 15.13 -3.95
C ILE A 148 -0.10 15.23 -5.44
N PRO A 149 -0.30 14.09 -6.14
CA PRO A 149 -0.60 14.08 -7.56
C PRO A 149 -1.91 14.81 -7.87
N ARG A 150 -1.97 15.46 -9.04
CA ARG A 150 -3.23 15.94 -9.64
C ARG A 150 -3.86 14.84 -10.49
N GLY A 151 -5.19 14.82 -10.56
CA GLY A 151 -5.96 13.89 -11.37
C GLY A 151 -6.18 12.53 -10.70
N GLU A 152 -7.06 11.73 -11.29
CA GLU A 152 -7.47 10.43 -10.75
C GLU A 152 -6.33 9.40 -10.77
N GLY A 153 -6.26 8.56 -9.73
CA GLY A 153 -5.21 7.54 -9.59
C GLY A 153 -4.92 7.15 -8.15
N SER A 154 -3.95 6.26 -7.97
CA SER A 154 -3.54 5.72 -6.68
C SER A 154 -2.08 6.07 -6.36
N CYS A 155 -1.84 6.56 -5.14
CA CYS A 155 -0.52 6.82 -4.60
C CYS A 155 0.03 5.56 -3.94
N VAL A 156 0.98 4.90 -4.59
CA VAL A 156 1.68 3.72 -4.06
C VAL A 156 3.10 4.12 -3.62
N ALA A 157 3.87 3.17 -3.09
CA ALA A 157 5.24 3.40 -2.65
C ALA A 157 6.12 3.91 -3.82
N GLY A 158 6.58 5.16 -3.72
CA GLY A 158 7.48 5.78 -4.71
C GLY A 158 6.86 6.09 -6.08
N ALA A 159 5.57 5.87 -6.28
CA ALA A 159 4.90 6.11 -7.56
C ALA A 159 3.44 6.57 -7.46
N PHE A 160 2.93 7.06 -8.57
CA PHE A 160 1.53 7.35 -8.82
C PHE A 160 1.04 6.57 -10.04
N ILE A 161 -0.05 5.83 -9.89
CA ILE A 161 -0.70 5.06 -10.97
C ILE A 161 -1.96 5.81 -11.40
N ALA A 162 -1.92 6.47 -12.56
CA ALA A 162 -2.98 7.33 -13.08
C ALA A 162 -4.10 6.52 -13.78
N LEU A 163 -4.82 5.71 -13.01
CA LEU A 163 -5.95 4.89 -13.47
C LEU A 163 -7.23 5.17 -12.67
N PRO A 164 -8.43 4.91 -13.23
CA PRO A 164 -9.69 4.90 -12.49
C PRO A 164 -9.71 3.84 -11.37
N PRO A 165 -10.55 3.95 -10.33
CA PRO A 165 -10.57 3.03 -9.20
C PRO A 165 -11.02 1.62 -9.61
N GLU A 166 -10.16 0.62 -9.36
CA GLU A 166 -10.49 -0.80 -9.61
C GLU A 166 -10.54 -1.65 -8.32
N GLY A 167 -10.37 -1.03 -7.16
CA GLY A 167 -10.12 -1.70 -5.89
C GLY A 167 -8.65 -1.60 -5.48
N GLU A 168 -8.42 -1.37 -4.19
CA GLU A 168 -7.07 -1.24 -3.63
C GLU A 168 -7.08 -1.48 -2.13
N VAL A 169 -5.94 -1.91 -1.60
CA VAL A 169 -5.65 -1.88 -0.16
C VAL A 169 -4.30 -1.21 0.00
N GLN A 170 -4.22 -0.15 0.80
CA GLN A 170 -3.02 0.63 1.00
C GLN A 170 -2.80 0.85 2.50
N GLY A 171 -1.58 0.57 2.95
CA GLY A 171 -1.14 0.76 4.31
C GLY A 171 0.04 1.71 4.35
N ALA A 172 0.10 2.54 5.39
CA ALA A 172 1.24 3.39 5.68
C ALA A 172 1.56 3.37 7.17
N THR A 173 2.83 3.39 7.51
CA THR A 173 3.31 3.53 8.88
C THR A 173 4.30 4.68 8.95
N PHE A 174 4.06 5.59 9.88
CA PHE A 174 4.92 6.72 10.20
C PHE A 174 5.45 6.57 11.62
N ARG A 175 6.71 6.89 11.87
CA ARG A 175 7.32 6.80 13.20
C ARG A 175 8.19 8.00 13.50
N LEU A 176 8.28 8.34 14.78
CA LEU A 176 9.25 9.32 15.25
C LEU A 176 10.67 8.74 15.13
N PRO A 177 11.62 9.42 14.48
CA PRO A 177 12.99 8.94 14.36
C PRO A 177 13.65 8.76 15.73
N ASN A 178 14.38 7.66 15.92
CA ASN A 178 15.09 7.32 17.15
C ASN A 178 14.21 7.14 18.41
N GLU A 179 12.88 7.16 18.27
CA GLU A 179 11.90 6.90 19.33
C GLU A 179 10.90 5.84 18.86
N ASP A 180 11.35 4.58 18.76
CA ASP A 180 10.44 3.44 18.70
C ASP A 180 9.97 3.15 20.14
N PRO A 181 8.66 3.20 20.46
CA PRO A 181 7.52 3.02 19.55
C PRO A 181 6.48 4.16 19.61
N ILE A 182 6.77 5.35 19.07
CA ILE A 182 5.75 6.36 18.77
C ILE A 182 5.46 6.39 17.27
N GLY A 183 4.19 6.38 16.87
CA GLY A 183 3.86 6.46 15.45
C GLY A 183 2.38 6.57 15.10
N VAL A 184 2.16 6.63 13.79
CA VAL A 184 0.84 6.57 13.15
C VAL A 184 0.81 5.37 12.21
N ARG A 185 -0.29 4.63 12.22
CA ARG A 185 -0.55 3.57 11.23
C ARG A 185 -1.89 3.81 10.56
N ILE A 186 -1.90 3.70 9.25
CA ILE A 186 -3.07 3.88 8.40
C ILE A 186 -3.27 2.60 7.58
N SER A 187 -4.52 2.18 7.45
CA SER A 187 -4.96 1.16 6.51
C SER A 187 -6.18 1.70 5.76
N PHE A 188 -6.14 1.67 4.44
CA PHE A 188 -7.21 2.10 3.56
C PHE A 188 -7.58 0.95 2.63
N SER A 189 -8.87 0.68 2.48
CA SER A 189 -9.37 -0.29 1.52
C SER A 189 -10.47 0.31 0.66
N LEU A 190 -10.44 -0.06 -0.62
CA LEU A 190 -11.45 0.27 -1.62
C LEU A 190 -11.89 -1.03 -2.29
N ARG A 191 -13.20 -1.25 -2.38
CA ARG A 191 -13.80 -2.38 -3.08
C ARG A 191 -14.72 -1.87 -4.17
N LYS A 192 -14.68 -2.53 -5.35
CA LYS A 192 -15.57 -2.18 -6.45
C LYS A 192 -17.02 -2.43 -6.07
N PRO A 193 -17.97 -1.77 -6.76
CA PRO A 193 -19.38 -2.14 -6.70
C PRO A 193 -19.59 -3.64 -6.97
N GLY A 194 -20.41 -4.29 -6.16
CA GLY A 194 -20.77 -5.71 -6.30
C GLY A 194 -19.68 -6.73 -5.92
N GLU A 195 -18.51 -6.28 -5.44
CA GLU A 195 -17.51 -7.19 -4.87
C GLU A 195 -17.88 -7.68 -3.47
N ARG A 196 -17.03 -8.57 -2.91
CA ARG A 196 -17.16 -9.04 -1.54
C ARG A 196 -17.19 -7.86 -0.55
N GLU A 197 -18.04 -8.01 0.46
CA GLU A 197 -18.15 -7.10 1.59
C GLU A 197 -16.79 -6.83 2.26
N LEU A 198 -16.64 -5.59 2.73
CA LEU A 198 -15.52 -5.19 3.57
C LEU A 198 -15.72 -5.73 4.99
N ASP A 199 -14.62 -6.05 5.66
CA ASP A 199 -14.65 -6.24 7.11
C ASP A 199 -14.80 -4.88 7.79
N LEU A 200 -15.99 -4.62 8.32
CA LEU A 200 -16.36 -3.39 9.02
C LEU A 200 -16.69 -3.65 10.50
N GLU A 201 -16.28 -4.80 11.07
CA GLU A 201 -16.67 -5.19 12.44
C GLU A 201 -16.36 -4.09 13.46
N ALA A 202 -15.16 -3.50 13.38
CA ALA A 202 -14.76 -2.40 14.27
C ALA A 202 -15.55 -1.11 14.02
N ALA A 203 -15.85 -0.78 12.76
CA ALA A 203 -16.59 0.42 12.40
C ALA A 203 -18.08 0.33 12.77
N GLU A 204 -18.66 -0.87 12.75
CA GLU A 204 -20.06 -1.14 13.09
C GLU A 204 -20.26 -1.57 14.55
N SER A 205 -19.16 -1.72 15.30
CA SER A 205 -19.18 -2.10 16.71
C SER A 205 -20.04 -1.16 17.57
N ASN A 206 -20.55 -1.66 18.69
CA ASN A 206 -21.16 -0.83 19.74
C ASN A 206 -20.12 -0.32 20.77
N LEU A 207 -18.84 -0.70 20.61
CA LEU A 207 -17.75 -0.27 21.45
C LEU A 207 -17.14 1.05 20.94
N GLY A 208 -16.71 1.90 21.87
CA GLY A 208 -16.14 3.21 21.55
C GLY A 208 -17.19 4.29 21.28
N SER A 209 -16.73 5.45 20.82
CA SER A 209 -17.56 6.61 20.49
C SER A 209 -17.76 6.71 18.98
N GLY A 210 -18.90 7.25 18.55
CA GLY A 210 -19.16 7.48 17.13
C GLY A 210 -18.23 8.55 16.55
N ILE A 211 -17.78 8.37 15.31
CA ILE A 211 -16.97 9.35 14.59
C ILE A 211 -17.32 9.33 13.10
N THR A 212 -16.94 10.40 12.40
CA THR A 212 -16.98 10.46 10.95
C THR A 212 -15.63 10.95 10.45
N ILE A 213 -15.00 10.19 9.56
CA ILE A 213 -13.68 10.50 8.98
C ILE A 213 -13.80 10.39 7.47
N ALA A 214 -13.34 11.40 6.73
CA ALA A 214 -13.48 11.44 5.27
C ALA A 214 -14.93 11.24 4.76
N GLY A 215 -15.94 11.59 5.57
CA GLY A 215 -17.37 11.36 5.28
C GLY A 215 -17.87 9.94 5.56
N LEU A 216 -17.02 9.05 6.07
CA LEU A 216 -17.37 7.68 6.43
C LEU A 216 -17.71 7.59 7.92
N PRO A 217 -18.84 6.96 8.30
CA PRO A 217 -19.19 6.74 9.69
C PRO A 217 -18.36 5.60 10.29
N GLY A 218 -18.19 5.61 11.61
CA GLY A 218 -17.62 4.49 12.33
C GLY A 218 -17.42 4.74 13.81
N ARG A 219 -16.40 4.10 14.39
CA ARG A 219 -16.08 4.15 15.81
C ARG A 219 -14.65 4.58 16.06
N TYR A 220 -14.43 5.21 17.21
CA TYR A 220 -13.10 5.44 17.74
C TYR A 220 -13.02 5.13 19.23
N GLY A 221 -11.80 4.90 19.70
CA GLY A 221 -11.47 4.72 21.11
C GLY A 221 -10.12 5.35 21.43
N LYS A 222 -9.99 5.83 22.66
CA LYS A 222 -8.73 6.31 23.24
C LYS A 222 -8.42 5.49 24.50
N ASP A 223 -7.23 4.90 24.55
CA ASP A 223 -6.69 4.18 25.71
C ASP A 223 -5.43 4.89 26.22
N TYR A 224 -5.32 4.93 27.55
CA TYR A 224 -4.23 5.56 28.31
C TYR A 224 -3.63 4.61 29.36
N GLY A 225 -3.96 3.31 29.29
CA GLY A 225 -3.62 2.34 30.30
C GLY A 225 -2.12 2.05 30.39
N ARG A 226 -1.59 1.32 29.41
CA ARG A 226 -0.16 0.92 29.35
C ARG A 226 0.64 1.62 28.27
N GLU A 227 -0.06 2.37 27.43
CA GLU A 227 0.42 3.15 26.32
C GLU A 227 -0.62 4.23 26.05
N ILE A 228 -0.25 5.27 25.28
CA ILE A 228 -1.28 6.07 24.61
C ILE A 228 -1.61 5.34 23.33
N PHE A 229 -2.85 4.89 23.17
CA PHE A 229 -3.31 4.23 21.96
C PHE A 229 -4.65 4.78 21.53
N TYR A 230 -4.70 5.34 20.33
CA TYR A 230 -5.92 5.84 19.74
C TYR A 230 -6.18 5.09 18.45
N MET A 231 -7.43 4.72 18.21
CA MET A 231 -7.84 4.03 17.00
C MET A 231 -9.21 4.52 16.57
N ALA A 232 -9.35 4.71 15.27
CA ALA A 232 -10.62 4.90 14.60
C ALA A 232 -10.71 3.93 13.43
N SER A 233 -11.88 3.35 13.28
CA SER A 233 -12.27 2.51 12.15
C SER A 233 -13.55 3.08 11.58
N VAL A 234 -13.52 3.48 10.31
CA VAL A 234 -14.68 3.99 9.58
C VAL A 234 -14.84 3.24 8.28
N GLY A 235 -16.07 3.21 7.77
CA GLY A 235 -16.30 2.62 6.47
C GLY A 235 -17.75 2.66 6.01
N GLN A 236 -17.93 2.20 4.79
CA GLN A 236 -19.22 1.95 4.17
C GLN A 236 -19.11 0.67 3.34
N GLN A 237 -20.16 -0.14 3.34
CA GLN A 237 -20.19 -1.34 2.51
C GLN A 237 -20.27 -0.99 1.02
N THR A 238 -19.76 -1.92 0.22
CA THR A 238 -20.00 -1.91 -1.22
C THR A 238 -21.46 -2.29 -1.51
N THR A 239 -22.00 -1.78 -2.62
CA THR A 239 -23.29 -2.23 -3.19
C THR A 239 -23.12 -2.36 -4.69
N ASP A 240 -24.15 -2.81 -5.41
CA ASP A 240 -24.10 -2.92 -6.88
C ASP A 240 -23.81 -1.58 -7.59
N GLN A 241 -24.01 -0.44 -6.92
CA GLN A 241 -23.86 0.90 -7.50
C GLN A 241 -22.78 1.76 -6.84
N GLN A 242 -22.19 1.31 -5.73
CA GLN A 242 -21.28 2.15 -4.94
C GLN A 242 -20.07 1.36 -4.45
N PHE A 243 -18.91 2.03 -4.46
CA PHE A 243 -17.69 1.47 -3.91
C PHE A 243 -17.82 1.28 -2.38
N GLY A 244 -17.28 0.17 -1.91
CA GLY A 244 -17.01 -0.02 -0.49
C GLY A 244 -15.73 0.71 -0.11
N LEU A 245 -15.71 1.35 1.04
CA LEU A 245 -14.53 2.04 1.58
C LEU A 245 -14.34 1.65 3.05
N SER A 246 -13.10 1.38 3.45
CA SER A 246 -12.74 1.30 4.86
C SER A 246 -11.44 2.06 5.14
N LEU A 247 -11.37 2.68 6.31
CA LEU A 247 -10.21 3.42 6.78
C LEU A 247 -10.01 3.13 8.27
N ASP A 248 -8.83 2.59 8.58
CA ASP A 248 -8.32 2.50 9.95
C ASP A 248 -7.19 3.51 10.14
N VAL A 249 -7.31 4.35 11.16
CA VAL A 249 -6.25 5.27 11.59
C VAL A 249 -5.91 4.97 13.04
N ARG A 250 -4.61 4.83 13.32
CA ARG A 250 -4.10 4.55 14.67
C ARG A 250 -2.97 5.51 15.01
N TYR A 251 -3.01 6.05 16.21
CA TYR A 251 -1.87 6.71 16.86
C TYR A 251 -1.44 5.86 18.05
N PHE A 252 -0.13 5.73 18.27
CA PHE A 252 0.40 5.00 19.40
C PHE A 252 1.66 5.67 19.97
N ASP A 253 1.77 5.72 21.30
CA ASP A 253 2.99 5.97 22.08
C ASP A 253 3.12 4.87 23.12
N ARG A 254 3.99 3.89 22.84
CA ARG A 254 4.26 2.74 23.71
C ARG A 254 5.60 2.86 24.43
N ARG A 255 6.15 4.07 24.54
CA ARG A 255 7.36 4.30 25.36
C ARG A 255 7.07 3.93 26.80
N ARG A 256 8.10 3.51 27.54
CA ARG A 256 7.95 3.21 28.98
C ARG A 256 7.47 4.44 29.78
N SER A 257 7.88 5.62 29.35
CA SER A 257 7.44 6.91 29.88
C SER A 257 6.46 7.59 28.92
N PHE A 258 5.41 6.90 28.48
CA PHE A 258 4.38 7.50 27.63
C PHE A 258 3.69 8.67 28.35
N GLY A 259 3.19 9.65 27.59
CA GLY A 259 2.45 10.79 28.14
C GLY A 259 3.31 11.83 28.89
N VAL A 260 4.63 11.73 28.79
CA VAL A 260 5.57 12.78 29.23
C VAL A 260 6.27 13.40 28.03
N GLU A 261 6.83 14.59 28.24
CA GLU A 261 7.62 15.32 27.23
C GLU A 261 8.62 14.39 26.50
N PRO A 262 8.78 14.54 25.16
CA PRO A 262 8.19 15.58 24.31
C PRO A 262 6.77 15.31 23.78
N PHE A 263 6.12 14.22 24.20
CA PHE A 263 4.77 13.82 23.76
C PHE A 263 3.89 13.57 24.98
N THR A 264 3.37 14.66 25.54
CA THR A 264 2.36 14.59 26.59
C THR A 264 1.04 14.03 26.04
N ARG A 265 0.13 13.71 26.95
CA ARG A 265 -1.23 13.32 26.59
C ARG A 265 -1.94 14.37 25.75
N GLU A 266 -1.85 15.64 26.14
CA GLU A 266 -2.49 16.76 25.45
C GLU A 266 -1.98 16.88 24.01
N LYS A 267 -0.69 16.63 23.82
CA LYS A 267 -0.06 16.66 22.51
C LYS A 267 -0.45 15.47 21.64
N ALA A 268 -0.55 14.28 22.24
CA ALA A 268 -1.10 13.12 21.55
C ALA A 268 -2.54 13.37 21.11
N ASP A 269 -3.38 13.96 21.98
CA ASP A 269 -4.76 14.33 21.65
C ASP A 269 -4.82 15.33 20.48
N GLN A 270 -3.94 16.35 20.45
CA GLN A 270 -3.85 17.29 19.34
C GLN A 270 -3.44 16.63 18.02
N ILE A 271 -2.45 15.74 18.05
CA ILE A 271 -2.02 14.97 16.87
C ILE A 271 -3.19 14.11 16.37
N TRP A 272 -3.89 13.44 17.28
CA TRP A 272 -5.04 12.61 16.95
C TRP A 272 -6.16 13.40 16.26
N ASP A 273 -6.57 14.52 16.86
CA ASP A 273 -7.66 15.32 16.33
C ASP A 273 -7.30 15.83 14.93
N ARG A 274 -6.04 16.25 14.71
CA ARG A 274 -5.56 16.67 13.39
C ARG A 274 -5.52 15.53 12.36
N LEU A 275 -5.12 14.32 12.77
CA LEU A 275 -5.10 13.13 11.89
C LEU A 275 -6.50 12.82 11.37
N VAL A 276 -7.48 12.81 12.27
CA VAL A 276 -8.88 12.52 11.94
C VAL A 276 -9.48 13.63 11.07
N ASP A 277 -9.30 14.90 11.44
CA ASP A 277 -9.92 16.04 10.74
C ASP A 277 -9.34 16.28 9.34
N SER A 278 -8.07 15.94 9.13
CA SER A 278 -7.40 16.14 7.83
C SER A 278 -7.67 15.04 6.82
N ALA A 279 -8.10 13.86 7.28
CA ALA A 279 -8.29 12.68 6.45
C ALA A 279 -9.44 12.87 5.46
N ARG A 280 -9.15 12.71 4.17
CA ARG A 280 -10.12 12.89 3.08
C ARG A 280 -9.79 12.03 1.87
N ILE A 281 -10.81 11.59 1.14
CA ILE A 281 -10.63 10.88 -0.12
C ILE A 281 -10.20 11.88 -1.20
N ARG A 282 -9.10 11.55 -1.90
CA ARG A 282 -8.59 12.26 -3.07
C ARG A 282 -9.54 12.02 -4.24
N ARG A 283 -10.12 13.09 -4.75
CA ARG A 283 -10.95 13.10 -5.96
C ARG A 283 -10.09 13.44 -7.18
#